data_AF-A0A3D5SK54-F1
#
_entry.id   AF-A0A3D5SK54-F1
#
_cell.length_a   1.000
_cell.length_b   1.000
_cell.length_c   1.000
_cell.angle_alpha   90.00
_cell.angle_beta   90.00
_cell.angle_gamma   90.00
#
_symmetry.space_group_name_H-M   'P 1'
#
loop_
_entity.id
_entity.type
_entity.pdbx_description
1 polymer ?
#
loop_
_entity_poly.entity_id
_entity_poly.type
_entity_poly.pdbx_seq_one_letter_code
_entity_poly.pdbx_strand_id
1 'polypeptide(L)' 'HYSAIQGDGFKTLEEGQEVEFEVTQGPKGPQAENVMKV' A
#
# COMPACT_ATOMS: atom_id res chain seq x y z
N HIS A 1 -3.12 4.53 -2.04
CA HIS A 1 -2.51 5.34 -3.11
C HIS A 1 -1.12 4.75 -3.42
N TYR A 2 -0.59 4.88 -4.64
CA TYR A 2 0.70 4.26 -5.00
C TYR A 2 1.87 4.74 -4.11
N SER A 3 1.77 5.95 -3.55
CA SER A 3 2.76 6.51 -2.63
C SER A 3 2.99 5.66 -1.37
N ALA A 4 2.00 4.88 -0.94
CA ALA A 4 2.10 4.02 0.23
C ALA A 4 2.84 2.69 -0.04
N ILE A 5 3.07 2.34 -1.32
CA ILE A 5 3.77 1.12 -1.72
C ILE A 5 5.27 1.30 -1.50
N GLN A 6 5.87 0.37 -0.78
CA GLN A 6 7.30 0.30 -0.50
C GLN A 6 8.05 -0.45 -1.62
N GLY A 7 9.35 -0.16 -1.74
CA GLY A 7 10.22 -0.74 -2.75
C GLY A 7 10.62 0.24 -3.86
N ASP A 8 11.61 -0.19 -4.64
CA ASP A 8 12.22 0.58 -5.72
C ASP A 8 11.48 0.40 -7.05
N GLY A 9 11.63 1.37 -7.94
CA GLY A 9 11.03 1.35 -9.27
C GLY A 9 9.55 1.76 -9.30
N PHE A 10 8.78 1.13 -10.19
CA PHE A 10 7.38 1.51 -10.41
C PHE A 10 6.47 0.94 -9.32
N LYS A 11 5.84 1.84 -8.56
CA LYS A 11 4.99 1.52 -7.41
C LYS A 11 3.60 1.08 -7.86
N THR A 12 3.46 -0.22 -8.16
CA THR A 12 2.19 -0.85 -8.51
C THR A 12 2.01 -2.19 -7.80
N LEU A 13 0.74 -2.57 -7.63
CA LEU A 13 0.31 -3.90 -7.22
C LEU A 13 -0.46 -4.55 -8.36
N GLU A 14 -0.36 -5.86 -8.46
CA GLU A 14 -1.15 -6.66 -9.39
C GLU A 14 -2.41 -7.19 -8.69
N GLU A 15 -3.44 -7.51 -9.48
CA GLU A 15 -4.66 -8.12 -8.93
C GLU A 15 -4.33 -9.49 -8.31
N GLY A 16 -4.82 -9.75 -7.10
CA GLY A 16 -4.53 -10.98 -6.36
C GLY A 16 -3.16 -11.00 -5.68
N GLN A 17 -2.36 -9.93 -5.78
CA GLN A 17 -1.09 -9.84 -5.08
C GLN A 17 -1.28 -9.74 -3.56
N GLU A 18 -0.63 -10.64 -2.82
CA GLU A 18 -0.62 -10.61 -1.37
C GLU A 18 0.30 -9.48 -0.87
N VAL A 19 -0.19 -8.75 0.13
CA VAL A 19 0.50 -7.59 0.69
C VAL A 19 0.30 -7.52 2.20
N GLU A 20 1.31 -6.98 2.86
CA GLU A 20 1.23 -6.52 4.25
C GLU A 20 1.16 -4.99 4.27
N PHE A 21 0.38 -4.43 5.19
CA PHE A 21 0.22 -2.99 5.33
C PHE A 21 -0.28 -2.62 6.73
N GLU A 22 -0.13 -1.33 7.06
CA GLU A 22 -0.67 -0.74 8.28
C GLU A 22 -1.93 0.06 7.96
N VAL A 23 -2.95 -0.04 8.82
CA VAL A 23 -4.19 0.75 8.69
C VAL A 23 -4.05 2.05 9.46
N THR A 24 -4.19 3.19 8.79
CA THR A 24 -4.19 4.52 9.40
C THR A 24 -5.46 5.31 9.07
N GLN A 25 -5.80 6.31 9.89
CA GLN A 25 -6.97 7.16 9.66
C GLN A 25 -6.59 8.40 8.84
N GLY A 26 -7.07 8.49 7.60
CA GLY A 26 -6.82 9.61 6.69
C GLY A 26 -8.00 10.59 6.58
N PRO A 27 -7.83 11.68 5.81
CA PRO A 27 -8.87 12.69 5.58
C PRO A 27 -10.12 12.14 4.86
N LYS A 28 -10.03 10.95 4.26
CA LYS A 28 -11.14 10.28 3.54
C LYS A 28 -11.59 8.98 4.22
N GLY A 29 -11.16 8.71 5.45
CA GLY A 29 -11.41 7.45 6.13
C GLY A 29 -10.14 6.60 6.32
N PRO A 30 -10.30 5.34 6.74
CA PRO A 30 -9.20 4.39 6.85
C PRO A 30 -8.47 4.21 5.52
N GLN A 31 -7.15 4.19 5.57
CA GLN A 31 -6.28 3.98 4.41
C GLN A 31 -5.09 3.09 4.78
N ALA A 32 -4.45 2.51 3.75
CA ALA A 32 -3.25 1.71 3.92
C ALA A 32 -1.97 2.56 3.83
N GLU A 33 -1.06 2.33 4.77
CA GLU A 33 0.32 2.84 4.80
C GLU A 33 1.33 1.69 4.82
N ASN A 34 2.59 1.99 4.52
CA ASN A 34 3.69 1.01 4.55
C ASN A 34 3.38 -0.31 3.81
N VAL A 35 2.77 -0.20 2.63
CA VAL A 35 2.31 -1.37 1.86
C VAL A 35 3.52 -2.10 1.27
N MET A 36 3.74 -3.35 1.68
CA MET A 36 4.83 -4.22 1.24
C MET A 36 4.28 -5.45 0.52
N LYS A 37 4.97 -5.88 -0.53
CA LYS A 37 4.68 -7.14 -1.22
C LYS A 37 5.19 -8.29 -0.36
N VAL A 38 4.39 -9.34 -0.19
CA VAL A 38 4.79 -10.58 0.49
C VAL A 38 5.61 -11.45 -0.44
#